data_AF-A0A940HWA8-F1
#
_entry.id   AF-A0A940HWA8-F1
#
_cell.length_a   1.000
_cell.length_b   1.000
_cell.length_c   1.000
_cell.angle_alpha   90.00
_cell.angle_beta   90.00
_cell.angle_gamma   90.00
#
_symmetry.space_group_name_H-M   'P 1'
#
loop_
_entity.id
_entity.type
_entity.pdbx_description
1 polymer ?
#
loop_
_entity_poly.entity_id
_entity_poly.type
_entity_poly.pdbx_seq_one_letter_code
_entity_poly.pdbx_strand_id
1 'polypeptide(L)'
;MSDFLNKQFRSVIEWSDPDPDLLFERWTDNGDEIKNASKLIVGPGQGCIFVYEGKVEAVFTEEGLYDLKTDNIPFWTNIKNALYKFESFHKAGIWFFRKADLLNKRWGTPSPITYSDPKFKFPVGLGVFGNFSFRIINAGEFFRKVVA
;
A
#
# COMPACT_ATOMS: atom_id res chain seq x y z
N MET A 1 8.58 22.15 -34.40
CA MET A 1 8.98 23.09 -33.31
C MET A 1 8.12 22.92 -32.05
N SER A 2 7.01 22.16 -32.08
CA SER A 2 6.12 21.91 -30.93
C SER A 2 6.41 20.60 -30.16
N ASP A 3 7.17 19.65 -30.73
CA ASP A 3 7.44 18.34 -30.09
C ASP A 3 8.62 18.33 -29.09
N PHE A 4 9.33 19.45 -28.92
CA PHE A 4 10.42 19.56 -27.95
C PHE A 4 9.99 20.11 -26.58
N LEU A 5 8.83 20.75 -26.49
CA LEU A 5 8.31 21.30 -25.22
C LEU A 5 7.54 20.27 -24.39
N ASN A 6 7.03 19.19 -24.99
CA ASN A 6 6.34 18.11 -24.28
C ASN A 6 7.28 17.06 -23.65
N LYS A 7 8.60 17.23 -23.76
CA LYS A 7 9.61 16.26 -23.29
C LYS A 7 10.01 16.42 -21.81
N GLN A 8 9.29 17.24 -21.05
CA GLN A 8 9.61 17.57 -19.65
C GLN A 8 8.51 17.30 -18.63
N PHE A 9 7.38 16.68 -19.01
CA PHE A 9 6.47 16.13 -18.01
C PHE A 9 7.06 14.82 -17.48
N ARG A 10 7.97 14.94 -16.53
CA ARG A 10 8.41 13.82 -15.70
C ARG A 10 7.16 13.25 -15.02
N SER A 11 6.83 11.98 -15.28
CA SER A 11 5.77 11.30 -14.54
C SER A 11 6.18 11.23 -13.06
N VAL A 12 5.21 11.52 -12.19
CA VAL A 12 5.33 11.47 -10.74
C VAL A 12 4.48 10.30 -10.27
N ILE A 13 5.07 9.43 -9.48
CA ILE A 13 4.36 8.30 -8.89
C ILE A 13 3.78 8.80 -7.56
N GLU A 14 2.46 8.85 -7.47
CA GLU A 14 1.75 9.28 -6.28
C GLU A 14 0.47 8.49 -6.08
N TRP A 15 0.02 8.42 -4.83
CA TRP A 15 -1.29 7.86 -4.48
C TRP A 15 -2.29 9.00 -4.26
N SER A 16 -2.93 9.42 -5.34
CA SER A 16 -3.93 10.48 -5.35
C SER A 16 -5.29 9.95 -4.91
N ASP A 17 -5.90 10.61 -3.93
CA ASP A 17 -7.26 10.33 -3.41
C ASP A 17 -7.49 8.88 -2.92
N PRO A 18 -6.77 8.44 -1.87
CA PRO A 18 -6.94 7.10 -1.33
C PRO A 18 -8.35 6.91 -0.75
N ASP A 19 -9.05 5.85 -1.14
CA ASP A 19 -10.28 5.42 -0.46
C ASP A 19 -9.97 5.24 1.04
N PRO A 20 -10.75 5.86 1.96
CA PRO A 20 -10.54 5.76 3.41
C PRO A 20 -10.47 4.33 3.94
N ASP A 21 -11.11 3.38 3.27
CA ASP A 21 -11.20 1.99 3.68
C ASP A 21 -10.13 1.11 3.04
N LEU A 22 -9.39 1.63 2.05
CA LEU A 22 -8.35 0.90 1.34
C LEU A 22 -7.05 0.85 2.14
N LEU A 23 -6.54 -0.37 2.31
CA LEU A 23 -5.28 -0.63 3.01
C LEU A 23 -4.08 -0.61 2.08
N PHE A 24 -4.26 -1.12 0.86
CA PHE A 24 -3.23 -1.24 -0.16
C PHE A 24 -3.81 -0.89 -1.51
N GLU A 25 -3.07 -0.13 -2.29
CA GLU A 25 -3.38 0.15 -3.68
C GLU A 25 -2.17 -0.16 -4.54
N ARG A 26 -2.38 -0.96 -5.59
CA ARG A 26 -1.35 -1.12 -6.60
C ARG A 26 -1.38 0.11 -7.48
N TRP A 27 -0.24 0.77 -7.62
CA TRP A 27 -0.10 1.82 -8.60
C TRP A 27 -0.05 1.18 -10.00
N THR A 28 -1.07 1.45 -10.81
CA THR A 28 -1.29 0.81 -12.12
C THR A 28 -1.07 1.79 -13.27
N ASP A 29 0.15 2.29 -13.42
CA ASP A 29 0.57 2.72 -14.75
C ASP A 29 1.53 1.68 -15.32
N ASN A 30 1.41 1.45 -16.63
CA ASN A 30 2.21 0.46 -17.35
C ASN A 30 3.69 0.57 -16.97
N GLY A 31 4.42 -0.54 -16.92
CA GLY A 31 5.84 -0.55 -16.50
C GLY A 31 6.75 0.43 -17.28
N ASP A 32 6.31 0.92 -18.44
CA ASP A 32 6.97 1.99 -19.20
C ASP A 32 6.88 3.38 -18.54
N GLU A 33 5.83 3.66 -17.77
CA GLU A 33 5.70 4.90 -17.01
C GLU A 33 6.58 4.91 -15.76
N ILE A 34 6.80 3.76 -15.13
CA ILE A 34 7.79 3.60 -14.05
C ILE A 34 9.21 3.93 -14.58
N LYS A 35 9.54 3.50 -15.81
CA LYS A 35 10.84 3.83 -16.44
C LYS A 35 11.03 5.34 -16.64
N ASN A 36 9.95 6.03 -17.01
CA ASN A 36 9.98 7.47 -17.28
C ASN A 36 9.84 8.32 -16.01
N ALA A 37 9.32 7.74 -14.94
CA ALA A 37 9.11 8.41 -13.67
C ALA A 37 10.42 8.94 -13.10
N SER A 38 10.34 10.14 -12.55
CA SER A 38 11.51 10.80 -11.94
C SER A 38 11.42 10.87 -10.43
N LYS A 39 10.20 10.83 -9.90
CA LYS A 39 9.87 11.15 -8.50
C LYS A 39 8.78 10.22 -8.01
N LEU A 40 8.90 9.78 -6.77
CA LEU A 40 7.88 9.08 -5.99
C LEU A 40 7.50 10.01 -4.83
N ILE A 41 6.21 10.28 -4.67
CA ILE A 41 5.68 11.07 -3.56
C ILE A 41 4.98 10.12 -2.61
N VAL A 42 5.41 10.12 -1.34
CA VAL A 42 4.72 9.43 -0.25
C VAL A 42 4.10 10.48 0.64
N GLY A 43 2.77 10.54 0.64
CA GLY A 43 2.03 11.50 1.44
C GLY A 43 2.02 11.16 2.94
N PRO A 44 1.61 12.12 3.79
CA PRO A 44 1.43 11.87 5.21
C PRO A 44 0.43 10.74 5.48
N GLY A 45 0.77 9.86 6.41
CA GLY A 45 -0.08 8.70 6.74
C GLY A 45 -0.14 7.62 5.64
N GLN A 46 0.64 7.75 4.57
CA GLN A 46 0.83 6.74 3.52
C GLN A 46 2.25 6.20 3.54
N GLY A 47 2.43 4.99 3.04
CA GLY A 47 3.72 4.40 2.74
C GLY A 47 3.72 3.74 1.37
N CYS A 48 4.88 3.28 0.92
CA CYS A 48 5.05 2.64 -0.37
C CYS A 48 5.87 1.35 -0.23
N ILE A 49 5.53 0.32 -0.99
CA ILE A 49 6.27 -0.94 -1.10
C ILE A 49 6.68 -1.11 -2.56
N PHE A 50 7.95 -1.42 -2.74
CA PHE A 50 8.51 -1.73 -4.03
C PHE A 50 8.76 -3.23 -4.16
N VAL A 51 8.17 -3.82 -5.19
CA VAL A 51 8.25 -5.24 -5.50
C VAL A 51 8.94 -5.41 -6.84
N TYR A 52 9.95 -6.28 -6.87
CA TYR A 52 10.68 -6.61 -8.09
C TYR A 52 10.84 -8.12 -8.20
N GLU A 53 10.51 -8.66 -9.37
CA GLU A 53 10.57 -10.11 -9.64
C GLU A 53 9.89 -10.98 -8.55
N GLY A 54 8.78 -10.48 -8.00
CA GLY A 54 8.01 -11.17 -6.97
C GLY A 54 8.59 -11.08 -5.55
N LYS A 55 9.63 -10.26 -5.33
CA LYS A 55 10.23 -10.02 -4.00
C LYS A 55 10.02 -8.58 -3.57
N VAL A 56 9.76 -8.39 -2.28
CA VAL A 56 9.74 -7.05 -1.66
C VAL A 56 11.19 -6.61 -1.49
N GLU A 57 11.61 -5.61 -2.27
CA GLU A 57 12.97 -5.09 -2.25
C GLU A 57 13.11 -3.87 -1.33
N ALA A 58 12.05 -3.07 -1.21
CA ALA A 58 12.05 -1.89 -0.34
C ALA A 58 10.65 -1.57 0.21
N VAL A 59 10.63 -1.00 1.42
CA VAL A 59 9.43 -0.47 2.07
C VAL A 59 9.75 0.94 2.54
N PHE A 60 9.00 1.91 2.05
CA PHE A 60 9.09 3.32 2.38
C PHE A 60 8.01 3.67 3.40
N THR A 61 8.43 4.02 4.60
CA THR A 61 7.55 4.43 5.69
C THR A 61 7.63 5.91 6.00
N GLU A 62 8.62 6.63 5.48
CA GLU A 62 8.74 8.07 5.71
C GLU A 62 7.96 8.85 4.65
N GLU A 63 7.30 9.92 5.07
CA GLU A 63 6.62 10.83 4.15
C GLU A 63 7.64 11.75 3.49
N GLY A 64 7.42 12.04 2.20
CA GLY A 64 8.34 12.88 1.45
C GLY A 64 8.40 12.58 -0.03
N LEU A 65 9.26 13.34 -0.70
CA LEU A 65 9.53 13.22 -2.12
C LEU A 65 10.85 12.47 -2.34
N TYR A 66 10.78 11.38 -3.07
CA TYR A 66 11.89 10.49 -3.37
C TYR A 66 12.26 10.62 -4.85
N ASP A 67 13.49 11.05 -5.14
CA ASP A 67 14.00 11.11 -6.52
C ASP A 67 14.47 9.73 -6.98
N LEU A 68 13.73 9.10 -7.89
CA LEU A 68 14.04 7.76 -8.42
C LEU A 68 15.34 7.72 -9.25
N LYS A 69 15.89 8.88 -9.64
CA LYS A 69 17.05 9.02 -10.52
C LYS A 69 18.32 9.52 -9.83
N THR A 70 18.26 9.97 -8.57
CA THR A 70 19.35 10.76 -7.97
C THR A 70 20.00 10.06 -6.78
N ASP A 71 21.33 10.03 -6.81
CA ASP A 71 22.24 9.18 -6.02
C ASP A 71 22.49 9.63 -4.56
N ASN A 72 21.62 10.42 -3.92
CA ASN A 72 22.08 11.30 -2.82
C ASN A 72 21.35 11.23 -1.46
N ILE A 73 20.79 10.09 -1.06
CA ILE A 73 20.29 9.88 0.32
C ILE A 73 20.81 8.53 0.90
N PRO A 74 21.22 8.45 2.18
CA PRO A 74 21.81 7.23 2.77
C PRO A 74 20.96 5.95 2.71
N PHE A 75 19.66 6.06 2.37
CA PHE A 75 18.69 4.96 2.31
C PHE A 75 18.63 4.24 0.94
N TRP A 76 19.39 4.68 -0.07
CA TRP A 76 19.30 4.20 -1.46
C TRP A 76 20.08 2.91 -1.77
N THR A 77 20.81 2.29 -0.85
CA THR A 77 21.61 1.09 -1.18
C THR A 77 20.73 -0.08 -1.63
N ASN A 78 19.56 -0.28 -1.02
CA ASN A 78 18.63 -1.34 -1.41
C ASN A 78 17.94 -1.04 -2.75
N ILE A 79 17.57 0.23 -2.98
CA ILE A 79 16.88 0.66 -4.19
C ILE A 79 17.84 0.71 -5.38
N LYS A 80 19.11 1.08 -5.18
CA LYS A 80 20.15 1.06 -6.22
C LYS A 80 20.51 -0.37 -6.59
N ASN A 81 20.66 -1.29 -5.63
CA ASN A 81 20.91 -2.71 -5.91
C ASN A 81 19.72 -3.40 -6.57
N ALA A 82 18.51 -2.97 -6.22
CA ALA A 82 17.33 -3.25 -7.01
C ALA A 82 17.56 -2.61 -8.40
N LEU A 83 17.36 -1.31 -8.61
CA LEU A 83 17.40 -0.60 -9.90
C LEU A 83 18.59 -0.93 -10.83
N TYR A 84 19.78 -1.24 -10.34
CA TYR A 84 20.92 -1.66 -11.18
C TYR A 84 20.75 -3.06 -11.78
N LYS A 85 19.98 -3.95 -11.14
CA LYS A 85 19.56 -5.25 -11.69
C LYS A 85 18.36 -5.11 -12.65
N PHE A 86 17.90 -3.88 -12.96
CA PHE A 86 16.66 -3.62 -13.69
C PHE A 86 16.95 -3.41 -15.17
N GLU A 87 17.44 -4.44 -15.83
CA GLU A 87 17.41 -4.46 -17.29
C GLU A 87 15.98 -4.64 -17.84
N SER A 88 15.03 -5.09 -17.00
CA SER A 88 13.63 -5.28 -17.41
C SER A 88 12.60 -4.80 -16.38
N PHE A 89 12.19 -3.54 -16.49
CA PHE A 89 11.12 -2.92 -15.70
C PHE A 89 9.71 -3.51 -15.95
N HIS A 90 9.54 -4.48 -16.86
CA HIS A 90 8.23 -5.14 -17.08
C HIS A 90 7.77 -5.98 -15.86
N LYS A 91 8.64 -6.24 -14.88
CA LYS A 91 8.34 -7.04 -13.68
C LYS A 91 8.38 -6.25 -12.36
N ALA A 92 8.43 -4.93 -12.41
CA ALA A 92 8.40 -4.07 -11.22
C ALA A 92 6.96 -3.69 -10.86
N GLY A 93 6.65 -3.66 -9.56
CA GLY A 93 5.35 -3.26 -9.04
C GLY A 93 5.51 -2.30 -7.87
N ILE A 94 4.73 -1.23 -7.87
CA ILE A 94 4.66 -0.26 -6.78
C ILE A 94 3.30 -0.40 -6.10
N TRP A 95 3.32 -0.52 -4.78
CA TRP A 95 2.13 -0.63 -3.95
C TRP A 95 2.16 0.46 -2.90
N PHE A 96 1.14 1.28 -2.85
CA PHE A 96 0.93 2.18 -1.74
C PHE A 96 0.15 1.50 -0.64
N PHE A 97 0.38 1.93 0.60
CA PHE A 97 -0.35 1.41 1.75
C PHE A 97 -0.65 2.49 2.78
N ARG A 98 -1.70 2.25 3.56
CA ARG A 98 -2.13 3.16 4.62
C ARG A 98 -1.39 2.90 5.93
N LYS A 99 -0.73 3.94 6.47
CA LYS A 99 -0.16 3.95 7.84
C LYS A 99 -1.09 4.55 8.88
N ALA A 100 -2.04 5.38 8.45
CA ALA A 100 -3.04 5.97 9.33
C ALA A 100 -3.95 4.89 9.96
N ASP A 101 -4.51 5.19 11.13
CA ASP A 101 -5.41 4.27 11.82
C ASP A 101 -6.75 4.17 11.07
N LEU A 102 -7.23 2.94 10.86
CA LEU A 102 -8.59 2.69 10.38
C LEU A 102 -9.51 2.61 11.58
N LEU A 103 -10.37 3.61 11.71
CA LEU A 103 -11.24 3.78 12.85
C LEU A 103 -12.65 3.21 12.57
N ASN A 104 -13.33 2.80 13.64
CA ASN A 104 -14.76 2.48 13.63
C ASN A 104 -15.18 1.39 12.63
N LYS A 105 -14.31 0.39 12.40
CA LYS A 105 -14.66 -0.77 11.59
C LYS A 105 -15.68 -1.62 12.32
N ARG A 106 -16.89 -1.67 11.76
CA ARG A 106 -18.02 -2.37 12.34
C ARG A 106 -17.87 -3.87 12.11
N TRP A 107 -18.21 -4.65 13.12
CA TRP A 107 -18.31 -6.10 13.04
C TRP A 107 -19.57 -6.55 13.77
N GLY A 108 -20.05 -7.73 13.43
CA GLY A 108 -21.15 -8.34 14.16
C GLY A 108 -21.70 -9.57 13.49
N THR A 109 -22.70 -10.16 14.13
CA THR A 109 -23.42 -11.32 13.63
C THR A 109 -24.44 -10.88 12.57
N PRO A 110 -24.40 -11.41 11.34
CA PRO A 110 -25.36 -11.04 10.29
C PRO A 110 -26.80 -11.48 10.63
N SER A 111 -26.95 -12.57 11.37
CA SER A 111 -28.22 -13.03 11.93
C SER A 111 -28.04 -13.52 13.37
N PRO A 112 -29.08 -13.49 14.22
CA PRO A 112 -29.00 -13.99 15.59
C PRO A 112 -28.66 -15.48 15.64
N ILE A 113 -27.72 -15.85 16.51
CA ILE A 113 -27.28 -17.23 16.75
C ILE A 113 -28.11 -17.80 17.91
N THR A 114 -28.65 -19.01 17.76
CA THR A 114 -29.36 -19.69 18.85
C THR A 114 -28.38 -20.09 19.95
N TYR A 115 -28.53 -19.47 21.11
CA TYR A 115 -27.81 -19.78 22.34
C TYR A 115 -28.77 -20.42 23.33
N SER A 116 -28.36 -21.53 23.95
CA SER A 116 -29.14 -22.14 25.02
C SER A 116 -28.66 -21.56 26.34
N ASP A 117 -29.55 -20.87 27.07
CA ASP A 117 -29.19 -20.28 28.35
C ASP A 117 -28.83 -21.39 29.37
N PRO A 118 -27.64 -21.35 30.01
CA PRO A 118 -27.18 -22.43 30.89
C PRO A 118 -27.99 -22.51 32.20
N LYS A 119 -28.65 -21.44 32.61
CA LYS A 119 -29.43 -21.36 33.86
C LYS A 119 -30.88 -21.77 33.66
N PHE A 120 -31.50 -21.32 32.57
CA PHE A 120 -32.93 -21.49 32.31
C PHE A 120 -33.24 -22.49 31.17
N LYS A 121 -32.22 -22.95 30.43
CA LYS A 121 -32.28 -24.00 29.40
C LYS A 121 -33.29 -23.78 28.27
N PHE A 122 -33.69 -22.55 27.99
CA PHE A 122 -34.49 -22.21 26.80
C PHE A 122 -33.62 -21.56 25.71
N PRO A 123 -33.94 -21.78 24.42
CA PRO A 123 -33.20 -21.19 23.32
C PRO A 123 -33.52 -19.70 23.18
N VAL A 124 -32.48 -18.87 23.08
CA VAL A 124 -32.55 -17.44 22.77
C VAL A 124 -31.74 -17.13 21.52
N GLY A 125 -32.21 -16.19 20.71
CA GLY A 125 -31.41 -15.63 19.62
C GLY A 125 -30.49 -14.54 20.17
N LEU A 126 -29.17 -14.74 20.08
CA LEU A 126 -28.18 -13.73 20.45
C LEU A 126 -27.52 -13.16 19.20
N GLY A 127 -27.54 -11.84 19.10
CA GLY A 127 -26.73 -11.08 18.15
C GLY A 127 -25.68 -10.27 18.89
N VAL A 128 -24.48 -10.17 18.33
CA VAL A 128 -23.40 -9.35 18.88
C VAL A 128 -22.93 -8.42 17.79
N PHE A 129 -22.81 -7.14 18.13
CA PHE A 129 -22.29 -6.10 17.25
C PHE A 129 -21.25 -5.31 18.01
N GLY A 130 -20.26 -4.80 17.29
CA GLY A 130 -19.22 -3.96 17.85
C GLY A 130 -18.50 -3.17 16.79
N ASN A 131 -17.54 -2.38 17.25
CA ASN A 131 -16.56 -1.73 16.40
C ASN A 131 -15.15 -2.07 16.88
N PHE A 132 -14.20 -1.99 15.97
CA PHE A 132 -12.79 -2.03 16.29
C PHE A 132 -12.04 -1.04 15.41
N SER A 133 -10.82 -0.73 15.83
CA SER A 133 -9.90 0.11 15.08
C SER A 133 -8.57 -0.61 15.00
N PHE A 134 -7.89 -0.46 13.86
CA PHE A 134 -6.59 -1.11 13.66
C PHE A 134 -5.69 -0.28 12.76
N ARG A 135 -4.39 -0.58 12.80
CA ARG A 135 -3.38 0.00 11.91
C ARG A 135 -2.38 -1.06 11.49
N ILE A 136 -1.75 -0.84 10.35
CA ILE A 136 -0.65 -1.67 9.87
C ILE A 136 0.64 -1.26 10.61
N ILE A 137 1.22 -2.18 11.37
CA ILE A 137 2.52 -1.98 12.04
C ILE A 137 3.68 -2.39 11.12
N ASN A 138 3.58 -3.57 10.50
CA ASN A 138 4.59 -4.08 9.58
C ASN A 138 3.98 -4.32 8.20
N ALA A 139 4.11 -3.32 7.32
CA ALA A 139 3.53 -3.37 5.99
C ALA A 139 4.18 -4.41 5.08
N GLY A 140 5.50 -4.64 5.20
CA GLY A 140 6.21 -5.63 4.38
C GLY A 140 5.84 -7.08 4.69
N GLU A 141 5.57 -7.41 5.96
CA GLU A 141 5.00 -8.72 6.31
C GLU A 141 3.53 -8.85 5.94
N PHE A 142 2.73 -7.81 6.21
CA PHE A 142 1.32 -7.82 5.88
C PHE A 142 1.12 -8.04 4.37
N PHE A 143 1.90 -7.32 3.55
CA PHE A 143 1.89 -7.47 2.11
C PHE A 143 2.15 -8.93 1.68
N ARG A 144 3.22 -9.54 2.19
CA ARG A 144 3.59 -10.93 1.85
C ARG A 144 2.57 -11.98 2.30
N LYS A 145 1.85 -11.73 3.40
CA LYS A 145 0.94 -12.73 3.99
C LYS A 145 -0.51 -12.56 3.55
N VAL A 146 -0.92 -11.36 3.16
CA VAL A 146 -2.34 -11.01 2.96
C VAL A 146 -2.64 -10.46 1.56
N VAL A 147 -1.68 -9.75 0.93
CA VAL A 147 -1.94 -8.99 -0.31
C VAL A 147 -1.35 -9.65 -1.56
N ALA A 148 -0.11 -10.15 -1.46
CA ALA A 148 0.71 -10.64 -2.58
C ALA A 148 0.16 -11.85 -3.33
#